data_AF-A0A0R1SIT7-F1
#
_entry.id   AF-A0A0R1SIT7-F1
#
_cell.length_a   1.000
_cell.length_b   1.000
_cell.length_c   1.000
_cell.angle_alpha   90.00
_cell.angle_beta   90.00
_cell.angle_gamma   90.00
#
_symmetry.space_group_name_H-M   'P 1'
#
loop_
_entity.id
_entity.type
_entity.pdbx_description
1 polymer ?
#
loop_
_entity_poly.entity_id
_entity_poly.type
_entity_poly.pdbx_seq_one_letter_code
_entity_poly.pdbx_strand_id
1 'polypeptide(L)' 'MNVTNVIGSMPNDSSTDGVVSRDSALSGKKIFPGNVASFQQLFITGEDAEHGNQESSPQVAKIIQDIFNI' A
#
# COMPACT_ATOMS: atom_id res chain seq x y z
N MET A 1 -15.08 9.06 5.86
CA MET A 1 -14.02 8.03 6.00
C MET A 1 -12.88 8.39 5.06
N ASN A 2 -11.63 8.25 5.50
CA ASN A 2 -10.43 8.45 4.70
C ASN A 2 -9.79 7.08 4.47
N VAL A 3 -9.34 6.78 3.24
CA VAL A 3 -8.74 5.49 2.89
C VAL A 3 -7.35 5.70 2.32
N THR A 4 -6.36 5.04 2.92
CA THR A 4 -5.00 4.91 2.37
C THR A 4 -4.80 3.47 1.93
N ASN A 5 -4.46 3.27 0.66
CA ASN A 5 -4.10 1.97 0.10
C ASN A 5 -2.58 1.91 -0.08
N VAL A 6 -1.91 1.08 0.73
CA VAL A 6 -0.46 0.88 0.68
C VAL A 6 -0.17 -0.30 -0.24
N ILE A 7 0.69 -0.10 -1.25
CA ILE A 7 0.94 -1.06 -2.33
C ILE A 7 2.44 -1.29 -2.46
N GLY A 8 2.87 -2.51 -2.18
CA GLY A 8 4.24 -2.95 -2.39
C GLY A 8 4.50 -3.55 -3.77
N SER A 9 5.78 -3.83 -4.02
CA SER A 9 6.27 -4.63 -5.14
C SER A 9 7.65 -5.18 -4.84
N MET A 10 7.97 -6.35 -5.38
CA MET A 10 9.30 -6.94 -5.26
C MET A 10 10.38 -6.00 -5.83
N PRO A 11 11.62 -6.00 -5.29
CA PRO A 11 12.71 -5.14 -5.76
C PRO A 11 13.04 -5.29 -7.26
N ASN A 12 12.83 -6.49 -7.82
CA ASN A 12 13.13 -6.85 -9.20
C ASN A 12 11.88 -7.16 -10.05
N ASP A 13 10.68 -7.06 -9.48
CA ASP A 13 9.42 -7.27 -10.19
C ASP A 13 8.35 -6.29 -9.70
N SER A 14 8.05 -5.29 -10.52
CA SER A 14 7.06 -4.28 -10.18
C SER A 14 5.61 -4.75 -10.36
N SER A 15 5.37 -5.96 -10.88
CA SER A 15 4.02 -6.48 -11.13
C SER A 15 3.36 -7.17 -9.94
N THR A 16 4.13 -7.45 -8.88
CA THR A 16 3.66 -8.16 -7.68
C THR A 16 4.51 -7.80 -6.46
N ASP A 17 3.97 -7.96 -5.25
CA ASP A 17 4.73 -7.98 -3.99
C ASP A 17 5.25 -9.39 -3.63
N GLY A 18 5.14 -10.35 -4.54
CA GLY A 18 5.52 -11.76 -4.34
C GLY A 18 4.35 -12.68 -4.01
N VAL A 19 3.18 -12.11 -3.64
CA VAL A 19 1.96 -12.88 -3.33
C VAL A 19 0.74 -12.31 -4.06
N VAL A 20 0.58 -11.00 -4.03
CA VAL A 20 -0.54 -10.27 -4.63
C VAL A 20 -0.03 -9.52 -5.86
N SER A 21 -0.82 -9.54 -6.94
CA SER A 21 -0.49 -8.73 -8.12
C SER A 21 -0.75 -7.24 -7.85
N ARG A 22 0.12 -6.39 -8.40
CA ARG A 22 -0.02 -4.92 -8.30
C ARG A 22 -1.33 -4.44 -8.90
N ASP A 23 -1.80 -5.05 -9.98
CA ASP A 23 -3.10 -4.73 -10.59
C ASP A 23 -4.28 -5.05 -9.66
N SER A 24 -4.19 -6.14 -8.89
CA SER A 24 -5.18 -6.45 -7.86
C SER A 24 -5.20 -5.36 -6.78
N ALA A 25 -4.04 -5.02 -6.21
CA ALA A 25 -3.92 -3.98 -5.18
C ALA A 25 -4.37 -2.59 -5.69
N LEU A 26 -4.05 -2.26 -6.95
CA LEU A 26 -4.46 -1.01 -7.60
C LEU A 26 -5.97 -0.91 -7.84
N SER A 27 -6.68 -2.04 -7.92
CA SER A 27 -8.10 -2.08 -8.26
C SER A 27 -9.00 -1.43 -7.19
N GLY A 28 -8.49 -1.15 -6.00
CA GLY A 28 -9.17 -0.30 -5.00
C GLY A 28 -9.59 1.07 -5.55
N LYS A 29 -8.89 1.61 -6.56
CA LYS A 29 -9.28 2.85 -7.24
C LYS A 29 -10.62 2.79 -7.97
N LYS A 30 -11.17 1.60 -8.19
CA LYS A 30 -12.52 1.40 -8.76
C LYS A 30 -13.61 1.30 -7.69
N ILE A 31 -13.24 1.22 -6.41
CA ILE A 31 -14.15 1.00 -5.29
C ILE A 31 -14.31 2.30 -4.48
N PHE A 32 -13.21 2.92 -4.09
CA PHE A 32 -13.25 3.99 -3.08
C PHE A 32 -13.58 5.39 -3.61
N PRO A 33 -13.05 5.86 -4.76
CA PRO A 33 -13.39 7.20 -5.26
C PRO A 33 -14.90 7.40 -5.42
N GLY A 34 -15.42 8.51 -4.89
CA GLY A 34 -16.86 8.81 -4.85
C GLY A 34 -17.61 8.22 -3.66
N ASN A 35 -17.03 7.26 -2.93
CA ASN A 35 -17.64 6.61 -1.76
C ASN A 35 -16.97 7.01 -0.43
N VAL A 36 -15.82 7.66 -0.47
CA VAL A 36 -15.04 8.08 0.71
C VAL A 36 -14.66 9.55 0.60
N ALA A 37 -14.32 10.18 1.74
CA ALA A 37 -13.95 11.59 1.79
C ALA A 37 -12.58 11.84 1.14
N SER A 38 -11.63 10.92 1.34
CA SER A 38 -10.34 10.93 0.64
C SER A 38 -9.86 9.52 0.35
N PHE A 39 -9.20 9.35 -0.80
CA PHE A 39 -8.55 8.12 -1.20
C PHE A 39 -7.15 8.45 -1.73
N GLN A 40 -6.13 7.77 -1.19
CA GLN A 40 -4.76 7.87 -1.69
C GLN A 40 -4.14 6.48 -1.86
N GLN A 41 -3.27 6.35 -2.86
CA GLN A 41 -2.45 5.17 -3.08
C GLN A 41 -1.00 5.53 -2.78
N LEU A 42 -0.40 4.82 -1.83
CA LEU A 42 1.01 4.98 -1.47
C LEU A 42 1.76 3.74 -1.92
N PHE A 43 2.91 3.96 -2.53
CA PHE A 43 3.77 2.88 -3.00
C PHE A 43 4.99 2.78 -2.09
N ILE A 44 5.23 1.58 -1.60
CA ILE A 44 6.43 1.24 -0.83
C ILE A 44 7.40 0.48 -1.73
N THR A 45 8.70 0.56 -1.43
CA THR A 45 9.77 0.02 -2.28
C THR A 45 10.87 -0.62 -1.44
N GLY A 46 11.70 -1.46 -2.07
CA GLY A 46 12.77 -2.18 -1.38
C GLY A 46 12.24 -3.45 -0.71
N GLU A 47 13.03 -4.03 0.21
CA GLU A 47 12.65 -5.26 0.92
C GLU A 47 11.35 -5.11 1.72
N ASP A 48 11.10 -3.91 2.26
CA ASP A 48 9.85 -3.54 2.96
C ASP A 48 8.59 -3.74 2.11
N ALA A 49 8.73 -3.72 0.78
CA ALA A 49 7.61 -3.80 -0.15
C ALA A 49 7.22 -5.23 -0.53
N GLU A 50 8.03 -6.23 -0.15
CA GLU A 50 7.72 -7.65 -0.31
C GLU A 50 6.60 -8.05 0.66
N HIS A 51 5.67 -8.90 0.21
CA HIS A 51 4.42 -9.18 0.90
C HIS A 51 4.59 -9.55 2.38
N GLY A 52 5.54 -10.45 2.67
CA GLY A 52 5.80 -10.96 4.02
C GLY A 52 6.65 -10.06 4.90
N ASN A 53 7.05 -8.88 4.40
CA ASN A 53 7.81 -7.89 5.16
C ASN A 53 6.96 -6.63 5.47
N GLN A 54 5.81 -6.45 4.80
CA GLN A 54 5.01 -5.22 4.92
C GLN A 54 4.45 -5.03 6.34
N GLU A 55 4.14 -6.10 7.07
CA GLU A 55 3.58 -6.02 8.42
C GLU A 55 4.59 -5.56 9.48
N SER A 56 5.88 -5.81 9.23
CA SER A 56 6.99 -5.43 10.10
C SER A 56 7.82 -4.27 9.54
N SER A 57 7.45 -3.75 8.36
CA SER A 57 8.14 -2.66 7.67
C SER A 57 8.13 -1.35 8.49
N PRO A 58 9.32 -0.76 8.74
CA PRO A 58 9.42 0.59 9.29
C PRO A 58 8.77 1.65 8.39
N GLN A 59 8.81 1.48 7.06
CA GLN A 59 8.14 2.38 6.12
C GLN A 59 6.61 2.34 6.28
N VAL A 60 6.02 1.14 6.39
CA VAL A 60 4.58 0.98 6.66
C VAL A 60 4.20 1.50 8.04
N ALA A 61 5.01 1.24 9.07
CA ALA A 61 4.80 1.78 10.41
C ALA A 61 4.79 3.31 10.40
N LYS A 62 5.70 3.95 9.66
CA LYS A 62 5.73 5.41 9.51
C LYS A 62 4.50 5.95 8.79
N ILE A 63 4.04 5.28 7.74
CA ILE A 63 2.79 5.64 7.03
C ILE A 63 1.60 5.59 8.00
N ILE A 64 1.51 4.55 8.84
CA ILE A 64 0.44 4.41 9.84
C ILE A 64 0.49 5.56 10.85
N GLN A 65 1.68 5.89 11.38
CA GLN A 65 1.88 7.02 12.28
C GLN A 65 1.41 8.35 11.66
N ASP A 66 1.78 8.61 10.40
CA ASP A 66 1.38 9.83 9.70
C ASP A 66 -0.13 9.90 9.44
N ILE A 67 -0.81 8.76 9.21
CA ILE A 67 -2.28 8.71 9.04
C ILE A 67 -3.01 9.03 10.35
N PHE A 68 -2.52 8.52 11.47
CA PHE A 68 -3.17 8.65 12.77
C PHE A 68 -2.65 9.82 13.61
N ASN A 69 -1.59 10.50 13.18
CA ASN A 69 -0.86 11.53 13.92
C ASN A 69 -0.42 11.05 15.31
N ILE A 70 0.23 9.88 15.36
CA ILE A 70 0.75 9.24 16.59
C ILE A 70 2.25 8.98 16.53
#